data_AF-A0A952TRW1-F1
#
_entry.id   AF-A0A952TRW1-F1
#
_cell.length_a   1.000
_cell.length_b   1.000
_cell.length_c   1.000
_cell.angle_alpha   90.00
_cell.angle_beta   90.00
_cell.angle_gamma   90.00
#
_symmetry.space_group_name_H-M   'P 1'
#
loop_
_entity.id
_entity.type
_entity.pdbx_description
1 polymer ?
#
loop_
_entity_poly.entity_id
_entity_poly.type
_entity_poly.pdbx_seq_one_letter_code
_entity_poly.pdbx_strand_id
1 'polypeptide(L)'
;MNKIFFLGSLLLASVASAYTDGTYTCATNSPGLPRVVKIETIQVKEGLSLPYMEITRSFRKNPSDPNSEIETTELKGFAAHSKAGTREMLVLAAMRVDFEGGQIQNCKQ
;
A
#
# COMPACT_ATOMS: atom_id res chain seq x y z
N MET A 1 32.07 -3.44 -45.44
CA MET A 1 30.61 -3.32 -45.23
C MET A 1 30.32 -3.60 -43.76
N ASN A 2 30.17 -2.55 -42.94
CA ASN A 2 29.90 -2.67 -41.51
C ASN A 2 28.43 -3.01 -41.29
N LYS A 3 28.15 -4.18 -40.71
CA LYS A 3 26.83 -4.53 -40.18
C LYS A 3 26.76 -4.03 -38.75
N ILE A 4 26.01 -2.96 -38.51
CA ILE A 4 25.56 -2.56 -37.18
C ILE A 4 24.04 -2.80 -37.15
N PHE A 5 23.51 -2.98 -35.93
CA PHE A 5 22.09 -3.00 -35.52
C PHE A 5 21.42 -4.38 -35.60
N PHE A 6 20.72 -4.87 -34.59
CA PHE A 6 20.32 -4.30 -33.30
C PHE A 6 20.01 -5.51 -32.40
N LEU A 7 20.80 -5.76 -31.34
CA LEU A 7 20.38 -6.72 -30.30
C LEU A 7 19.23 -6.06 -29.55
N GLY A 8 18.00 -6.40 -29.96
CA GLY A 8 16.78 -5.98 -29.31
C GLY A 8 16.80 -6.40 -27.86
N SER A 9 17.13 -5.43 -26.99
CA SER A 9 16.84 -5.51 -25.57
C SER A 9 15.32 -5.53 -25.42
N LEU A 10 14.75 -6.74 -25.48
CA LEU A 10 13.48 -7.06 -24.84
C LEU A 10 13.72 -6.87 -23.33
N LEU A 11 13.65 -5.62 -22.90
CA LEU A 11 13.38 -5.29 -21.51
C LEU A 11 12.05 -5.95 -21.21
N LEU A 12 12.13 -7.12 -20.59
CA LEU A 12 11.04 -7.75 -19.87
C LEU A 12 10.61 -6.71 -18.85
N ALA A 13 9.66 -5.86 -19.25
CA ALA A 13 8.92 -5.02 -18.34
C ALA A 13 8.12 -5.99 -17.48
N SER A 14 8.77 -6.50 -16.43
CA SER A 14 8.08 -7.12 -15.33
C SER A 14 6.97 -6.15 -14.96
N VAL A 15 5.73 -6.62 -15.01
CA VAL A 15 4.60 -5.93 -14.41
C VAL A 15 4.86 -5.94 -12.91
N ALA A 16 5.79 -5.10 -12.46
CA ALA A 16 6.03 -4.88 -11.05
C ALA A 16 4.68 -4.54 -10.43
N SER A 17 4.37 -5.19 -9.30
CA SER A 17 3.34 -4.65 -8.43
C SER A 17 3.72 -3.20 -8.15
N ALA A 18 2.80 -2.30 -8.40
CA ALA A 18 2.92 -0.90 -8.08
C ALA A 18 2.89 -0.64 -6.57
N TYR A 19 2.40 -1.59 -5.74
CA TYR A 19 2.66 -1.53 -4.30
C TYR A 19 3.99 -2.19 -3.95
N THR A 20 4.67 -1.66 -2.93
CA THR A 20 5.88 -2.23 -2.34
C THR A 20 5.54 -2.71 -0.93
N ASP A 21 6.16 -3.80 -0.51
CA ASP A 21 6.07 -4.23 0.89
C ASP A 21 6.73 -3.18 1.80
N GLY A 22 6.11 -2.91 2.94
CA GLY A 22 6.61 -1.91 3.88
C GLY A 22 5.55 -1.34 4.79
N THR A 23 5.99 -0.37 5.60
CA THR A 23 5.13 0.38 6.53
C THR A 23 5.00 1.81 6.03
N TYR A 24 3.77 2.26 5.86
CA TYR A 24 3.44 3.59 5.37
C TYR A 24 2.71 4.37 6.45
N THR A 25 3.25 5.52 6.81
CA THR A 25 2.64 6.47 7.74
C THR A 25 1.91 7.55 6.96
N CYS A 26 0.59 7.51 7.01
CA CYS A 26 -0.30 8.42 6.33
C CYS A 26 -0.64 9.64 7.19
N ALA A 27 -0.55 10.82 6.59
CA ALA A 27 -1.04 12.03 7.22
C ALA A 27 -2.56 11.94 7.40
N THR A 28 -3.03 12.43 8.53
CA THR A 28 -4.47 12.58 8.81
C THR A 28 -4.76 14.05 9.09
N ASN A 29 -6.03 14.42 9.09
CA ASN A 29 -6.45 15.77 9.45
C ASN A 29 -6.26 16.07 10.95
N SER A 30 -5.82 15.09 11.73
CA SER A 30 -5.62 15.19 13.18
C SER A 30 -4.12 15.09 13.50
N PRO A 31 -3.44 16.22 13.78
CA PRO A 31 -2.02 16.22 14.11
C PRO A 31 -1.70 15.24 15.25
N GLY A 32 -0.65 14.43 15.08
CA GLY A 32 -0.22 13.45 16.07
C GLY A 32 -1.01 12.13 16.10
N LEU A 33 -2.00 11.95 15.22
CA LEU A 33 -2.80 10.72 15.11
C LEU A 33 -2.67 10.12 13.69
N PRO A 34 -1.51 9.57 13.33
CA PRO A 34 -1.29 9.04 11.99
C PRO A 34 -2.12 7.79 11.74
N ARG A 35 -2.41 7.53 10.46
CA ARG A 35 -2.85 6.20 10.01
C ARG A 35 -1.62 5.44 9.55
N VAL A 36 -1.37 4.27 10.10
CA VAL A 36 -0.26 3.40 9.68
C VAL A 36 -0.81 2.25 8.85
N VAL A 37 -0.20 1.98 7.71
CA VAL A 37 -0.56 0.88 6.80
C VAL A 37 0.69 0.04 6.58
N LYS A 38 0.66 -1.20 7.03
CA LYS A 38 1.72 -2.18 6.78
C LYS A 38 1.26 -3.16 5.72
N ILE A 39 2.14 -3.49 4.79
CA ILE A 39 1.87 -4.38 3.65
C ILE A 39 3.00 -5.38 3.54
N GLU A 40 2.62 -6.65 3.47
CA GLU A 40 3.55 -7.77 3.30
C GLU A 40 2.99 -8.71 2.24
N THR A 41 3.83 -9.13 1.29
CA THR A 41 3.46 -10.13 0.30
C THR A 41 3.71 -11.52 0.88
N ILE A 42 2.63 -12.27 1.14
CA ILE A 42 2.71 -13.61 1.73
C ILE A 42 2.64 -14.67 0.64
N GLN A 43 3.62 -15.58 0.60
CA GLN A 43 3.60 -16.75 -0.26
C GLN A 43 2.67 -17.82 0.35
N VAL A 44 1.54 -18.08 -0.29
CA VAL A 44 0.54 -19.05 0.22
C VAL A 44 0.82 -20.46 -0.31
N LYS A 45 1.28 -20.55 -1.55
CA LYS A 45 1.79 -21.76 -2.21
C LYS A 45 2.71 -21.36 -3.34
N GLU A 46 3.44 -22.29 -3.92
CA GLU A 46 4.30 -22.01 -5.08
C GLU A 46 3.54 -21.27 -6.19
N GLY A 47 4.09 -20.14 -6.63
CA GLY A 47 3.49 -19.28 -7.67
C GLY A 47 2.26 -18.47 -7.24
N LEU A 48 1.76 -18.61 -6.00
CA LEU A 48 0.66 -17.78 -5.47
C LEU A 48 1.12 -16.95 -4.26
N SER A 49 1.15 -15.64 -4.47
CA SER A 49 1.45 -14.66 -3.43
C SER A 49 0.24 -13.74 -3.26
N LEU A 50 -0.11 -13.42 -2.01
CA LEU A 50 -1.23 -12.52 -1.68
C LEU A 50 -0.73 -11.39 -0.78
N PRO A 51 -1.21 -10.15 -0.98
CA PRO A 51 -0.90 -9.05 -0.07
C PRO A 51 -1.67 -9.23 1.24
N TYR A 52 -0.93 -9.25 2.34
CA TYR A 52 -1.45 -9.12 3.69
C TYR A 52 -1.27 -7.68 4.16
N MET A 53 -2.32 -7.11 4.72
CA MET A 53 -2.31 -5.74 5.20
C MET A 53 -2.63 -5.68 6.68
N GLU A 54 -1.94 -4.78 7.39
CA GLU A 54 -2.29 -4.35 8.73
C GLU A 54 -2.51 -2.84 8.72
N ILE A 55 -3.67 -2.38 9.15
CA ILE A 55 -4.03 -0.96 9.16
C ILE A 55 -4.33 -0.55 10.58
N THR A 56 -3.55 0.38 11.09
CA THR A 56 -3.74 0.99 12.41
C THR A 56 -4.22 2.42 12.24
N ARG A 57 -5.35 2.75 12.86
CA ARG A 57 -5.89 4.11 12.93
C ARG A 57 -6.04 4.53 14.37
N SER A 58 -5.52 5.70 14.70
CA SER A 58 -5.72 6.33 15.99
C SER A 58 -6.66 7.53 15.85
N PHE A 59 -7.57 7.71 16.81
CA PHE A 59 -8.49 8.85 16.88
C PHE A 59 -8.77 9.22 18.33
N ARG A 60 -9.22 10.45 18.55
CA ARG A 60 -9.70 10.91 19.87
C ARG A 60 -11.08 10.33 20.12
N LYS A 61 -11.30 9.76 21.30
CA LYS A 61 -12.62 9.28 21.77
C LYS A 61 -13.66 10.40 21.76
N ASN A 62 -13.25 11.63 22.10
CA ASN A 62 -14.03 12.84 21.88
C ASN A 62 -13.29 13.75 20.87
N PRO A 63 -13.75 13.84 19.61
CA PRO A 63 -13.10 14.65 18.57
C PRO A 63 -12.98 16.15 18.89
N SER A 64 -13.81 16.67 19.81
CA SER A 64 -13.82 18.08 20.18
C SER A 64 -12.86 18.42 21.33
N ASP A 65 -12.33 17.41 22.04
CA ASP A 65 -11.42 17.59 23.17
C ASP A 65 -10.01 17.09 22.80
N PRO A 66 -9.02 17.99 22.62
CA PRO A 66 -7.65 17.60 22.27
C PRO A 66 -6.95 16.80 23.36
N ASN A 67 -7.48 16.77 24.59
CA ASN A 67 -6.93 16.00 25.71
C ASN A 67 -7.66 14.66 25.92
N SER A 68 -8.70 14.35 25.14
CA SER A 68 -9.43 13.09 25.31
C SER A 68 -8.52 11.89 25.07
N GLU A 69 -8.87 10.75 25.65
CA GLU A 69 -8.19 9.48 25.38
C GLU A 69 -8.09 9.21 23.87
N ILE A 70 -6.98 8.58 23.47
CA ILE A 70 -6.76 8.11 22.10
C ILE A 70 -7.21 6.65 22.05
N GLU A 71 -8.13 6.36 21.14
CA GLU A 71 -8.50 5.00 20.79
C GLU A 71 -7.77 4.60 19.51
N THR A 72 -7.43 3.31 19.42
CA THR A 72 -6.77 2.74 18.24
C THR A 72 -7.57 1.55 17.74
N THR A 73 -7.85 1.57 16.45
CA THR A 73 -8.46 0.44 15.74
C THR A 73 -7.42 -0.21 14.84
N GLU A 74 -7.38 -1.53 14.85
CA GLU A 74 -6.51 -2.34 14.01
C GLU A 74 -7.35 -3.22 13.07
N LEU A 75 -7.02 -3.21 11.79
CA LEU A 75 -7.60 -4.11 10.79
C LEU A 75 -6.49 -4.94 10.16
N LYS A 76 -6.66 -6.26 10.11
CA LYS A 76 -5.66 -7.18 9.55
C LYS A 76 -6.30 -8.18 8.60
N GLY A 77 -5.61 -8.54 7.52
CA GLY A 77 -6.04 -9.62 6.65
C GLY A 77 -5.46 -9.56 5.24
N PHE A 78 -5.80 -10.57 4.45
CA PHE A 78 -5.48 -10.57 3.02
C PHE A 78 -6.34 -9.53 2.30
N ALA A 79 -5.67 -8.65 1.55
CA ALA A 79 -6.34 -7.61 0.80
C ALA A 79 -6.83 -8.12 -0.55
N ALA A 80 -8.01 -7.66 -0.97
CA ALA A 80 -8.41 -7.75 -2.36
C ALA A 80 -7.50 -6.86 -3.18
N HIS A 81 -6.83 -7.45 -4.17
CA HIS A 81 -5.92 -6.76 -5.07
C HIS A 81 -6.55 -6.57 -6.44
N SER A 82 -6.61 -5.33 -6.93
CA SER A 82 -7.00 -5.04 -8.31
C SER A 82 -5.97 -4.14 -9.00
N LYS A 83 -5.72 -4.38 -10.29
CA LYS A 83 -4.77 -3.63 -11.12
C LYS A 83 -5.45 -3.13 -12.38
N ALA A 84 -5.27 -1.84 -12.69
CA ALA A 84 -5.75 -1.22 -13.93
C ALA A 84 -4.65 -0.30 -14.49
N GLY A 85 -3.91 -0.78 -15.49
CA GLY A 85 -2.74 -0.08 -16.01
C GLY A 85 -1.61 0.04 -14.98
N THR A 86 -1.18 1.27 -14.70
CA THR A 86 -0.15 1.59 -13.68
C THR A 86 -0.72 1.76 -12.27
N ARG A 87 -2.03 1.68 -12.10
CA ARG A 87 -2.71 1.84 -10.81
C ARG A 87 -2.98 0.49 -10.19
N GLU A 88 -2.67 0.38 -8.91
CA GLU A 88 -3.03 -0.77 -8.09
C GLU A 88 -3.80 -0.30 -6.87
N MET A 89 -4.77 -1.13 -6.48
CA MET A 89 -5.64 -0.89 -5.35
C MET A 89 -5.62 -2.12 -4.48
N LEU A 90 -5.35 -1.89 -3.19
CA LEU A 90 -5.48 -2.89 -2.15
C LEU A 90 -6.65 -2.51 -1.24
N VAL A 91 -7.57 -3.44 -1.04
CA VAL A 91 -8.76 -3.24 -0.23
C VAL A 91 -8.81 -4.27 0.88
N LEU A 92 -8.84 -3.80 2.13
CA LEU A 92 -9.08 -4.61 3.31
C LEU A 92 -10.38 -4.16 3.97
N ALA A 93 -11.42 -5.00 3.91
CA ALA A 93 -12.78 -4.65 4.36
C ALA A 93 -13.27 -3.33 3.73
N ALA A 94 -13.80 -2.39 4.52
CA ALA A 94 -14.24 -1.07 4.05
C ALA A 94 -13.08 -0.08 3.83
N MET A 95 -11.83 -0.50 4.03
CA MET A 95 -10.65 0.36 3.91
C MET A 95 -9.99 0.14 2.56
N ARG A 96 -9.98 1.21 1.74
CA ARG A 96 -9.30 1.27 0.44
C ARG A 96 -7.99 2.04 0.57
N VAL A 97 -6.93 1.48 0.00
CA VAL A 97 -5.62 2.13 -0.13
C VAL A 97 -5.25 2.19 -1.61
N ASP A 98 -5.05 3.41 -2.11
CA ASP A 98 -4.74 3.69 -3.51
C ASP A 98 -3.25 3.98 -3.71
N PHE A 99 -2.66 3.31 -4.69
CA PHE A 99 -1.27 3.51 -5.11
C PHE A 99 -1.18 4.25 -6.43
N GLU A 100 -0.17 5.10 -6.55
CA GLU A 100 0.22 5.75 -7.79
C GLU A 100 1.75 5.83 -7.86
N GLY A 101 2.33 5.20 -8.89
CA GLY A 101 3.77 5.24 -9.11
C GLY A 101 4.63 4.71 -7.96
N GLY A 102 4.18 3.70 -7.21
CA GLY A 102 4.96 3.12 -6.10
C GLY A 102 4.58 3.59 -4.70
N GLN A 103 3.72 4.61 -4.58
CA GLN A 103 3.44 5.28 -3.30
C GLN A 103 1.96 5.32 -2.98
N ILE A 104 1.61 5.24 -1.69
CA ILE A 104 0.25 5.51 -1.23
C ILE A 104 0.02 7.02 -1.21
N GLN A 105 -1.08 7.47 -1.80
CA GLN A 105 -1.44 8.89 -1.78
C GLN A 105 -1.55 9.42 -0.34
N ASN A 106 -0.88 10.53 -0.05
CA ASN A 106 -0.81 11.19 1.26
C ASN A 106 -0.13 10.38 2.38
N CYS A 107 0.73 9.42 2.03
CA CYS A 107 1.53 8.68 2.99
C CYS A 107 3.01 8.76 2.68
N LYS A 108 3.83 8.64 3.73
CA LYS A 108 5.27 8.50 3.63
C LYS A 108 5.65 7.10 4.10
N GLN A 109 6.54 6.44 3.36
CA GLN A 109 7.15 5.19 3.77
C GLN A 109 8.31 5.48 4.72
#